data_AF-A0A919BQD1-F1
#
_entry.id   AF-A0A919BQD1-F1
#
_cell.length_a   1.000
_cell.length_b   1.000
_cell.length_c   1.000
_cell.angle_alpha   90.00
_cell.angle_beta   90.00
_cell.angle_gamma   90.00
#
_symmetry.space_group_name_H-M   'P 1'
#
loop_
_entity.id
_entity.type
_entity.pdbx_description
1 polymer ?
#
loop_
_entity_poly.entity_id
_entity_poly.type
_entity_poly.pdbx_seq_one_letter_code
_entity_poly.pdbx_strand_id
1 'polypeptide(L)'
;MTGNLAVVLPIGEDEGIDLGPWAEWLRTQLVEDWRPGEWDSENLLFTGDFENPSTAAWRCLTEACASVDKVRHRRCKTCDRAFQASGMSADEFHKTFVPTANRRFTEVEACVVERDGKRCARERATWGLCRSHVTRWIAASRTNKNLFAGTLEEWIRDVAEPFAGRARCLVKGCELEGWPGQGLCRIHTPRWKAHRQENDTADLATWVEHEPPYLATHQFSLAPLGPVARLEVLYMLQQREARNQKIEPSAIRAVVQRLAGVESVLTADRERVDATGWKAANSAAHLRELVWAIERGHERFLGIEPTDKLVWDMTAVGHQSAYRKAGPPGVRASKVDFSTIKQVWLREAAMEWARSTRPNSKRFRHHVPACLVASNALGRLPGGGMDPAALRFGDMTAVVEDFRRLTDDEGEPRNNKYPAISSPDCSPCWTSAAARASFRTSLAASAGMRRIGSWWMSRTRTRSARPCRSR
;
A
#
# COMPACT_ATOMS: atom_id res chain seq x y z
N MET A 1 -49.40 16.84 10.69
CA MET A 1 -48.77 15.53 10.92
C MET A 1 -47.28 15.71 10.81
N THR A 2 -46.62 15.55 11.94
CA THR A 2 -45.19 15.74 12.24
C THR A 2 -44.35 14.69 11.53
N GLY A 3 -43.63 15.10 10.48
CA GLY A 3 -42.64 14.26 9.79
C GLY A 3 -41.24 14.62 10.27
N ASN A 4 -40.54 13.62 10.80
CA ASN A 4 -39.18 13.67 11.35
C ASN A 4 -38.22 14.51 10.49
N LEU A 5 -37.98 15.74 10.92
CA LEU A 5 -36.71 16.41 10.71
C LEU A 5 -35.68 15.62 11.51
N ALA A 6 -34.73 15.01 10.82
CA ALA A 6 -33.55 14.45 11.46
C ALA A 6 -32.99 15.51 12.40
N VAL A 7 -32.82 15.14 13.67
CA VAL A 7 -32.09 15.94 14.65
C VAL A 7 -30.72 16.21 14.03
N VAL A 8 -30.52 17.43 13.56
CA VAL A 8 -29.19 17.95 13.29
C VAL A 8 -28.55 18.04 14.66
N LEU A 9 -27.85 16.97 15.05
CA LEU A 9 -26.95 17.03 16.20
C LEU A 9 -26.02 18.20 15.91
N PRO A 10 -25.92 19.20 16.81
CA PRO A 10 -24.96 20.27 16.65
C PRO A 10 -23.60 19.58 16.57
N ILE A 11 -22.95 19.69 15.42
CA ILE A 11 -21.53 19.35 15.29
C ILE A 11 -20.86 20.36 16.19
N GLY A 12 -20.46 19.88 17.37
CA GLY A 12 -19.75 20.67 18.37
C GLY A 12 -18.57 21.37 17.70
N GLU A 13 -18.40 22.63 18.05
CA GLU A 13 -17.25 23.43 17.70
C GLU A 13 -15.98 22.70 18.18
N ASP A 14 -15.10 22.33 17.24
CA ASP A 14 -13.65 22.12 17.39
C ASP A 14 -13.12 21.35 18.62
N GLU A 15 -13.82 20.31 19.08
CA GLU A 15 -13.18 19.26 19.88
C GLU A 15 -12.34 18.38 18.95
N GLY A 16 -11.02 18.56 18.98
CA GLY A 16 -10.08 17.76 18.20
C GLY A 16 -10.33 16.24 18.36
N ILE A 17 -10.04 15.47 17.30
CA ILE A 17 -10.23 14.01 17.30
C ILE A 17 -9.53 13.39 18.51
N ASP A 18 -10.30 12.73 19.40
CA ASP A 18 -9.73 11.96 20.50
C ASP A 18 -8.99 10.73 19.96
N LEU A 19 -7.67 10.78 20.03
CA LEU A 19 -6.79 9.73 19.52
C LEU A 19 -6.74 8.50 20.43
N GLY A 20 -7.21 8.58 21.69
CA GLY A 20 -7.18 7.48 22.64
C GLY A 20 -8.06 6.29 22.20
N PRO A 21 -9.38 6.49 22.03
CA PRO A 21 -10.29 5.47 21.51
C PRO A 21 -9.91 4.97 20.11
N TRP A 22 -9.38 5.86 19.27
CA TRP A 22 -8.87 5.49 17.95
C TRP A 22 -7.70 4.52 18.03
N ALA A 23 -6.71 4.82 18.87
CA ALA A 23 -5.56 3.95 19.10
C ALA A 23 -5.98 2.59 19.65
N GLU A 24 -6.96 2.55 20.55
CA GLU A 24 -7.48 1.31 21.10
C GLU A 24 -8.19 0.48 20.03
N TRP A 25 -9.04 1.11 19.22
CA TRP A 25 -9.65 0.44 18.08
C TRP A 25 -8.59 -0.13 17.14
N LEU A 26 -7.55 0.64 16.78
CA LEU A 26 -6.46 0.14 15.95
C LEU A 26 -5.81 -1.12 16.53
N ARG A 27 -5.52 -1.16 17.83
CA ARG A 27 -4.97 -2.36 18.48
C ARG A 27 -5.86 -3.58 18.30
N THR A 28 -7.19 -3.42 18.42
CA THR A 28 -8.13 -4.54 18.18
C THR A 28 -8.13 -5.05 16.74
N GLN A 29 -7.66 -4.24 15.78
CA GLN A 29 -7.61 -4.61 14.36
C GLN A 29 -6.25 -5.16 13.93
N LEU A 30 -5.22 -5.01 14.75
CA LEU A 30 -3.86 -5.43 14.44
C LEU A 30 -3.62 -6.87 14.87
N VAL A 31 -2.94 -7.63 14.02
CA VAL A 31 -2.33 -8.90 14.42
C VAL A 31 -1.05 -8.59 15.19
N GLU A 32 -0.96 -9.05 16.44
CA GLU A 32 0.16 -8.78 17.36
C GLU A 32 1.48 -9.39 16.86
N ASP A 33 1.47 -10.69 16.53
CA ASP A 33 2.61 -11.42 15.95
C ASP A 33 2.65 -11.32 14.41
N TRP A 34 2.37 -10.14 13.86
CA TRP A 34 2.40 -9.93 12.43
C TRP A 34 3.80 -10.12 11.87
N ARG A 35 3.96 -10.95 10.83
CA ARG A 35 5.23 -11.22 10.12
C ARG A 35 6.37 -11.65 11.08
N PRO A 36 6.24 -12.82 11.73
CA PRO A 36 7.27 -13.30 12.64
C PRO A 36 8.62 -13.43 11.93
N GLY A 37 9.67 -12.90 12.54
CA GLY A 37 11.03 -12.87 11.96
C GLY A 37 11.32 -11.68 11.03
N GLU A 38 10.30 -10.98 10.52
CA GLU A 38 10.50 -9.72 9.79
C GLU A 38 10.15 -8.50 10.64
N TRP A 39 9.06 -8.53 11.41
CA TRP A 39 8.67 -7.42 12.28
C TRP A 39 9.14 -7.65 13.72
N ASP A 40 9.82 -6.66 14.27
CA ASP A 40 10.27 -6.59 15.66
C ASP A 40 9.53 -5.42 16.32
N SER A 41 8.49 -5.75 17.10
CA SER A 41 7.65 -4.77 17.80
C SER A 41 8.40 -4.05 18.92
N GLU A 42 9.38 -4.73 19.54
CA GLU A 42 10.21 -4.13 20.57
C GLU A 42 11.05 -3.02 19.93
N ASN A 43 11.82 -3.32 18.89
CA ASN A 43 12.71 -2.35 18.25
C ASN A 43 12.03 -1.45 17.21
N LEU A 44 10.72 -1.62 16.99
CA LEU A 44 9.95 -0.93 15.95
C LEU A 44 10.62 -1.04 14.58
N LEU A 45 11.18 -2.21 14.29
CA LEU A 45 12.04 -2.46 13.14
C LEU A 45 11.44 -3.55 12.28
N PHE A 46 11.26 -3.26 11.00
CA PHE A 46 10.97 -4.26 9.99
C PHE A 46 12.27 -4.61 9.26
N THR A 47 12.57 -5.90 9.16
CA THR A 47 13.67 -6.48 8.38
C THR A 47 13.10 -7.44 7.36
N GLY A 48 13.09 -7.02 6.10
CA GLY A 48 12.50 -7.81 5.03
C GLY A 48 13.22 -9.13 4.78
N ASP A 49 12.47 -10.23 4.84
CA ASP A 49 12.91 -11.56 4.45
C ASP A 49 12.97 -11.66 2.92
N PHE A 50 14.10 -12.14 2.40
CA PHE A 50 14.33 -12.27 0.96
C PHE A 50 13.57 -13.45 0.35
N GLU A 51 13.20 -14.43 1.16
CA GLU A 51 12.43 -15.60 0.72
C GLU A 51 10.93 -15.32 0.76
N ASN A 52 10.49 -14.28 1.47
CA ASN A 52 9.09 -13.88 1.52
C ASN A 52 8.68 -13.11 0.25
N PRO A 53 7.83 -13.68 -0.64
CA PRO A 53 7.45 -13.03 -1.90
C PRO A 53 6.60 -11.76 -1.71
N SER A 54 6.02 -11.58 -0.52
CA SER A 54 5.23 -10.42 -0.12
C SER A 54 6.09 -9.24 0.34
N THR A 55 7.41 -9.42 0.43
CA THR A 55 8.37 -8.35 0.72
C THR A 55 9.18 -8.04 -0.54
N ALA A 56 9.23 -6.76 -0.95
CA ALA A 56 9.93 -6.33 -2.14
C ALA A 56 11.43 -6.09 -1.88
N ALA A 57 12.11 -7.14 -1.44
CA ALA A 57 13.54 -7.17 -1.16
C ALA A 57 14.15 -8.46 -1.72
N TRP A 58 15.15 -8.34 -2.59
CA TRP A 58 15.79 -9.48 -3.23
C TRP A 58 17.31 -9.34 -3.21
N ARG A 59 17.98 -10.47 -2.99
CA ARG A 59 19.44 -10.53 -3.11
C ARG A 59 19.88 -10.23 -4.55
N CYS A 60 21.10 -9.69 -4.66
CA CYS A 60 21.80 -9.56 -5.92
C CYS A 60 21.87 -10.92 -6.62
N LEU A 61 21.74 -10.93 -7.96
CA LEU A 61 21.94 -12.16 -8.74
C LEU A 61 23.37 -12.73 -8.67
N THR A 62 24.36 -11.93 -8.32
CA THR A 62 25.72 -12.44 -8.11
C THR A 62 25.78 -13.18 -6.78
N GLU A 63 26.13 -14.47 -6.77
CA GLU A 63 26.04 -15.36 -5.61
C GLU A 63 26.90 -14.88 -4.43
N ALA A 64 28.13 -14.45 -4.71
CA ALA A 64 29.05 -13.90 -3.69
C ALA A 64 28.68 -12.48 -3.20
N CYS A 65 27.56 -11.91 -3.67
CA CYS A 65 27.20 -10.52 -3.41
C CYS A 65 26.01 -10.40 -2.44
N ALA A 66 26.29 -10.00 -1.20
CA ALA A 66 25.26 -9.73 -0.18
C ALA A 66 24.44 -8.44 -0.42
N SER A 67 24.33 -7.94 -1.66
CA SER A 67 23.52 -6.73 -1.90
C SER A 67 22.06 -7.07 -1.91
N VAL A 68 21.24 -6.13 -1.46
CA VAL A 68 19.79 -6.22 -1.63
C VAL A 68 19.33 -5.13 -2.59
N ASP A 69 18.50 -5.52 -3.55
CA ASP A 69 17.80 -4.66 -4.49
C ASP A 69 16.29 -4.85 -4.31
N LYS A 70 15.52 -3.89 -4.82
CA LYS A 70 14.05 -3.90 -4.82
C LYS A 70 13.47 -4.40 -6.13
N VAL A 71 14.31 -5.00 -6.99
CA VAL A 71 13.89 -5.61 -8.25
C VAL A 71 14.36 -7.06 -8.23
N ARG A 72 13.42 -7.99 -8.38
CA ARG A 72 13.71 -9.42 -8.44
C ARG A 72 14.59 -9.73 -9.65
N HIS A 73 15.50 -10.68 -9.48
CA HIS A 73 16.39 -11.15 -10.55
C HIS A 73 17.22 -10.02 -11.19
N ARG A 74 17.78 -9.13 -10.37
CA ARG A 74 18.67 -8.07 -10.84
C ARG A 74 20.03 -8.12 -10.12
N ARG A 75 21.08 -7.71 -10.82
CA ARG A 75 22.35 -7.33 -10.19
C ARG A 75 22.21 -5.95 -9.54
N CYS A 76 22.88 -5.74 -8.41
CA CYS A 76 23.03 -4.39 -7.87
C CYS A 76 23.84 -3.52 -8.84
N LYS A 77 23.75 -2.19 -8.74
CA LYS A 77 24.45 -1.27 -9.66
C LYS A 77 25.96 -1.52 -9.76
N THR A 78 26.61 -1.96 -8.69
CA THR A 78 28.06 -2.26 -8.69
C THR A 78 28.36 -3.54 -9.48
N CYS A 79 27.66 -4.64 -9.19
CA CYS A 79 27.81 -5.89 -9.93
C CYS A 79 27.37 -5.75 -11.39
N ASP A 80 26.38 -4.91 -11.66
CA ASP A 80 25.92 -4.64 -13.02
C ASP A 80 27.01 -3.93 -13.84
N ARG A 81 27.65 -2.89 -13.30
CA ARG A 81 28.79 -2.24 -13.98
C ARG A 81 29.98 -3.18 -14.16
N ALA A 82 30.29 -3.99 -13.15
CA ALA A 82 31.38 -4.96 -13.24
C ALA A 82 31.10 -6.03 -14.30
N PHE A 83 29.84 -6.47 -14.41
CA PHE A 83 29.41 -7.40 -15.46
C PHE A 83 29.56 -6.78 -16.86
N GLN A 84 29.10 -5.54 -17.05
CA GLN A 84 29.26 -4.85 -18.34
C GLN A 84 30.73 -4.70 -18.75
N ALA A 85 31.65 -4.62 -17.76
CA ALA A 85 33.08 -4.51 -18.01
C ALA A 85 33.81 -5.86 -18.15
N SER A 86 33.22 -6.99 -17.73
CA SER A 86 33.93 -8.27 -17.66
C SER A 86 33.96 -9.04 -18.98
N GLY A 87 33.01 -8.80 -19.89
CA GLY A 87 32.83 -9.58 -21.11
C GLY A 87 32.40 -11.04 -20.88
N MET A 88 32.12 -11.43 -19.64
CA MET A 88 31.70 -12.79 -19.27
C MET A 88 30.25 -13.06 -19.67
N SER A 89 29.89 -14.34 -19.78
CA SER A 89 28.47 -14.71 -19.83
C SER A 89 27.77 -14.39 -18.50
N ALA A 90 26.45 -14.21 -18.53
CA ALA A 90 25.68 -13.88 -17.33
C ALA A 90 25.83 -14.94 -16.22
N ASP A 91 25.70 -16.21 -16.59
CA ASP A 91 25.78 -17.37 -15.69
C ASP A 91 27.17 -17.50 -15.05
N GLU A 92 28.22 -17.38 -15.87
CA GLU A 92 29.60 -17.42 -15.42
C GLU A 92 29.90 -16.28 -14.44
N PHE A 93 29.46 -15.07 -14.75
CA PHE A 93 29.63 -13.92 -13.87
C PHE A 93 28.89 -14.09 -12.54
N HIS A 94 27.65 -14.61 -12.56
CA HIS A 94 26.86 -14.80 -11.34
C HIS A 94 27.54 -15.75 -10.36
N LYS A 95 28.19 -16.81 -10.87
CA LYS A 95 28.87 -17.85 -10.08
C LYS A 95 30.27 -17.48 -9.63
N THR A 96 31.02 -16.73 -10.45
CA THR A 96 32.48 -16.55 -10.25
C THR A 96 32.89 -15.17 -9.75
N PHE A 97 32.09 -14.13 -9.99
CA PHE A 97 32.48 -12.77 -9.62
C PHE A 97 32.30 -12.51 -8.12
N VAL A 98 33.40 -12.19 -7.45
CA VAL A 98 33.40 -11.76 -6.04
C VAL A 98 33.55 -10.24 -5.98
N PRO A 99 32.48 -9.48 -5.68
CA PRO A 99 32.59 -8.04 -5.55
C PRO A 99 33.44 -7.69 -4.33
N THR A 100 34.36 -6.73 -4.49
CA THR A 100 35.02 -6.11 -3.33
C THR A 100 33.95 -5.46 -2.45
N ALA A 101 33.87 -5.87 -1.19
CA ALA A 101 32.86 -5.39 -0.26
C ALA A 101 32.99 -3.86 -0.09
N ASN A 102 32.15 -3.10 -0.79
CA ASN A 102 32.03 -1.67 -0.55
C ASN A 102 31.25 -1.48 0.76
N ARG A 103 31.98 -1.19 1.85
CA ARG A 103 31.50 -0.69 3.16
C ARG A 103 30.02 -0.99 3.42
N ARG A 104 29.67 -2.26 3.64
CA ARG A 104 28.35 -2.62 4.15
C ARG A 104 28.46 -2.85 5.63
N PHE A 105 27.65 -2.13 6.38
CA PHE A 105 27.57 -2.22 7.84
C PHE A 105 26.53 -3.25 8.29
N THR A 106 26.15 -4.19 7.43
CA THR A 106 25.10 -5.18 7.72
C THR A 106 25.66 -6.45 8.35
N GLU A 107 26.95 -6.70 8.21
CA GLU A 107 27.64 -7.74 8.97
C GLU A 107 28.73 -7.05 9.77
N VAL A 108 28.49 -6.97 11.09
CA VAL A 108 29.45 -6.44 12.03
C VAL A 108 30.53 -7.50 12.25
N GLU A 109 31.48 -7.57 11.32
CA GLU A 109 32.62 -8.46 11.47
C GLU A 109 33.48 -8.00 12.65
N ALA A 110 34.09 -8.94 13.36
CA ALA A 110 35.07 -8.62 14.39
C ALA A 110 36.40 -8.12 13.77
N CYS A 111 37.12 -7.33 14.56
CA CYS A 111 38.51 -6.95 14.28
C CYS A 111 39.39 -8.20 14.09
N VAL A 112 40.33 -8.13 13.14
CA VAL A 112 41.26 -9.24 12.83
C VAL A 112 42.38 -9.42 13.86
N VAL A 113 42.56 -8.49 14.79
CA VAL A 113 43.61 -8.59 15.82
C VAL A 113 43.32 -9.75 16.76
N GLU A 114 44.28 -10.67 16.84
CA GLU A 114 44.27 -11.83 17.72
C GLU A 114 45.65 -11.99 18.34
N ARG A 115 45.70 -12.15 19.66
CA ARG A 115 46.94 -12.37 20.41
C ARG A 115 46.69 -13.33 21.55
N ASP A 116 47.61 -14.27 21.76
CA ASP A 116 47.55 -15.27 22.83
C ASP A 116 46.18 -16.00 22.89
N GLY A 117 45.64 -16.34 21.72
CA GLY A 117 44.35 -17.01 21.56
C GLY A 117 43.12 -16.13 21.87
N LYS A 118 43.30 -14.83 22.11
CA LYS A 118 42.21 -13.88 22.33
C LYS A 118 42.03 -12.99 21.11
N ARG A 119 40.84 -13.03 20.52
CA ARG A 119 40.44 -12.14 19.44
C ARG A 119 39.84 -10.85 19.99
N CYS A 120 40.15 -9.73 19.33
CA CYS A 120 39.52 -8.45 19.62
C CYS A 120 38.02 -8.53 19.31
N ALA A 121 37.18 -8.28 20.32
CA ALA A 121 35.73 -8.37 20.23
C ALA A 121 35.08 -7.07 19.71
N ARG A 122 35.86 -6.07 19.29
CA ARG A 122 35.34 -4.81 18.74
C ARG A 122 35.03 -4.93 17.26
N GLU A 123 34.07 -4.12 16.82
CA GLU A 123 33.66 -4.09 15.42
C GLU A 123 34.80 -3.68 14.50
N ARG A 124 34.93 -4.41 13.40
CA ARG A 124 35.78 -4.08 12.27
C ARG A 124 35.37 -2.74 11.68
N ALA A 125 36.37 -1.92 11.36
CA ALA A 125 36.21 -0.66 10.67
C ALA A 125 36.90 -0.70 9.30
N THR A 126 38.19 -0.39 9.25
CA THR A 126 38.96 -0.28 8.00
C THR A 126 40.21 -1.15 8.11
N TRP A 127 40.64 -1.73 6.98
CA TRP A 127 41.81 -2.64 6.91
C TRP A 127 41.68 -3.87 7.82
N GLY A 128 40.46 -4.38 8.03
CA GLY A 128 40.21 -5.49 8.97
C GLY A 128 40.29 -5.09 10.45
N LEU A 129 40.67 -3.86 10.77
CA LEU A 129 40.90 -3.39 12.14
C LEU A 129 39.70 -2.62 12.72
N CYS A 130 39.48 -2.73 14.03
CA CYS A 130 38.58 -1.82 14.73
C CYS A 130 39.13 -0.38 14.73
N ARG A 131 38.28 0.62 14.95
CA ARG A 131 38.72 2.03 14.96
C ARG A 131 39.87 2.29 15.93
N SER A 132 39.85 1.69 17.11
CA SER A 132 40.93 1.86 18.10
C SER A 132 42.26 1.32 17.59
N HIS A 133 42.26 0.18 16.89
CA HIS A 133 43.46 -0.37 16.27
C HIS A 133 43.92 0.47 15.07
N VAL A 134 43.00 0.96 14.23
CA VAL A 134 43.33 1.90 13.14
C VAL A 134 44.04 3.14 13.69
N THR A 135 43.51 3.75 14.76
CA THR A 135 44.13 4.93 15.37
C THR A 135 45.51 4.61 15.97
N ARG A 136 45.67 3.47 16.65
CA ARG A 136 46.98 3.05 17.20
C ARG A 136 48.00 2.74 16.11
N TRP A 137 47.58 2.10 15.01
CA TRP A 137 48.42 1.85 13.85
C TRP A 137 48.88 3.16 13.19
N ILE A 138 47.95 4.08 12.93
CA ILE A 138 48.28 5.40 12.36
C ILE A 138 49.26 6.15 13.26
N ALA A 139 49.06 6.14 14.57
CA ALA A 139 49.97 6.77 15.51
C ALA A 139 51.37 6.12 15.50
N ALA A 140 51.45 4.79 15.41
CA ALA A 140 52.70 4.05 15.38
C ALA A 140 53.49 4.23 14.07
N SER A 141 52.78 4.31 12.94
CA SER A 141 53.36 4.34 11.58
C SER A 141 53.61 5.72 10.99
N ARG A 142 53.02 6.80 11.56
CA ARG A 142 53.10 8.17 10.99
C ARG A 142 53.66 9.23 11.92
N THR A 143 53.99 8.92 13.17
CA THR A 143 54.67 9.90 14.03
C THR A 143 56.11 10.09 13.56
N ASN A 144 56.68 11.30 13.66
CA ASN A 144 58.09 11.61 13.32
C ASN A 144 59.12 10.73 14.06
N LYS A 145 58.68 9.94 15.04
CA LYS A 145 59.49 8.98 15.79
C LYS A 145 59.44 7.55 15.20
N ASN A 146 58.64 7.30 14.16
CA ASN A 146 58.35 5.98 13.58
C ASN A 146 58.51 4.86 14.60
N LEU A 147 57.65 4.87 15.62
CA LEU A 147 57.72 3.95 16.76
C LEU A 147 57.60 2.48 16.31
N PHE A 148 57.13 2.25 15.10
CA PHE A 148 57.14 0.96 14.43
C PHE A 148 57.45 1.14 12.93
N ALA A 149 58.52 0.51 12.45
CA ALA A 149 58.98 0.59 11.07
C ALA A 149 58.50 -0.59 10.18
N GLY A 150 57.76 -1.54 10.75
CA GLY A 150 57.26 -2.72 10.04
C GLY A 150 55.95 -2.48 9.29
N THR A 151 55.41 -3.53 8.68
CA THR A 151 54.14 -3.51 7.95
C THR A 151 52.93 -3.53 8.88
N LEU A 152 51.73 -3.29 8.31
CA LEU A 152 50.47 -3.41 9.05
C LEU A 152 50.30 -4.82 9.62
N GLU A 153 50.64 -5.85 8.84
CA GLU A 153 50.55 -7.26 9.21
C GLU A 153 51.48 -7.59 10.39
N GLU A 154 52.72 -7.10 10.35
CA GLU A 154 53.69 -7.26 11.45
C GLU A 154 53.20 -6.55 12.71
N TRP A 155 52.63 -5.36 12.58
CA TRP A 155 52.07 -4.64 13.72
C TRP A 155 50.87 -5.37 14.34
N ILE A 156 49.99 -5.93 13.52
CA ILE A 156 48.84 -6.73 13.97
C ILE A 156 49.32 -7.95 14.76
N ARG A 157 50.34 -8.65 14.26
CA ARG A 157 50.88 -9.87 14.87
C ARG A 157 51.65 -9.59 16.16
N ASP A 158 52.52 -8.58 16.15
CA ASP A 158 53.57 -8.44 17.18
C ASP A 158 53.26 -7.37 18.23
N VAL A 159 52.42 -6.39 17.90
CA VAL A 159 52.22 -5.18 18.71
C VAL A 159 50.78 -4.99 19.18
N ALA A 160 49.79 -5.35 18.34
CA ALA A 160 48.40 -5.06 18.62
C ALA A 160 47.81 -5.98 19.70
N GLU A 161 47.31 -5.38 20.79
CA GLU A 161 46.58 -6.12 21.83
C GLU A 161 45.07 -6.17 21.55
N PRO A 162 44.39 -7.32 21.75
CA PRO A 162 42.95 -7.44 21.57
C PRO A 162 42.19 -6.61 22.62
N PHE A 163 41.04 -6.06 22.22
CA PHE A 163 40.16 -5.32 23.13
C PHE A 163 38.86 -6.08 23.39
N ALA A 164 38.29 -5.89 24.59
CA ALA A 164 36.92 -6.25 24.87
C ALA A 164 35.94 -5.42 24.00
N GLY A 165 34.80 -6.05 23.68
CA GLY A 165 33.69 -5.43 22.95
C GLY A 165 33.07 -4.28 23.73
N ARG A 166 32.33 -3.43 23.03
CA ARG A 166 31.63 -2.28 23.65
C ARG A 166 30.13 -2.56 23.75
N ALA A 167 29.49 -1.79 24.62
CA ALA A 167 28.02 -1.71 24.61
C ALA A 167 27.54 -1.22 23.23
N ARG A 168 26.37 -1.70 22.82
CA ARG A 168 25.70 -1.26 21.60
C ARG A 168 25.27 0.21 21.70
N CYS A 169 24.96 0.79 20.55
CA CYS A 169 24.39 2.12 20.45
C CYS A 169 23.10 2.24 21.29
N LEU A 170 22.89 3.40 21.92
CA LEU A 170 21.65 3.68 22.67
C LEU A 170 20.41 3.78 21.78
N VAL A 171 20.56 4.02 20.47
CA VAL A 171 19.43 4.03 19.53
C VAL A 171 18.88 2.62 19.38
N LYS A 172 17.58 2.46 19.66
CA LYS A 172 16.91 1.16 19.67
C LYS A 172 17.01 0.46 18.31
N GLY A 173 17.28 -0.85 18.33
CA GLY A 173 17.52 -1.65 17.12
C GLY A 173 18.83 -1.36 16.38
N CYS A 174 19.70 -0.49 16.88
CA CYS A 174 21.01 -0.24 16.26
C CYS A 174 22.04 -1.25 16.77
N GLU A 175 22.59 -2.05 15.85
CA GLU A 175 23.56 -3.10 16.20
C GLU A 175 24.99 -2.59 16.38
N LEU A 176 25.26 -1.35 15.98
CA LEU A 176 26.62 -0.79 16.00
C LEU A 176 27.10 -0.47 17.41
N GLU A 177 28.40 -0.64 17.66
CA GLU A 177 29.05 -0.30 18.92
C GLU A 177 28.96 1.19 19.24
N GLY A 178 28.54 1.48 20.48
CA GLY A 178 28.54 2.81 21.07
C GLY A 178 29.95 3.32 21.34
N TRP A 179 30.13 4.63 21.24
CA TRP A 179 31.35 5.29 21.66
C TRP A 179 31.35 5.52 23.18
N PRO A 180 32.48 5.30 23.87
CA PRO A 180 32.62 5.62 25.28
C PRO A 180 32.23 7.07 25.58
N GLY A 181 31.51 7.28 26.68
CA GLY A 181 31.07 8.59 27.15
C GLY A 181 29.67 9.01 26.68
N GLN A 182 29.28 8.72 25.44
CA GLN A 182 27.97 9.11 24.90
C GLN A 182 27.04 7.94 24.60
N GLY A 183 27.55 6.71 24.50
CA GLY A 183 26.75 5.53 24.16
C GLY A 183 26.20 5.51 22.72
N LEU A 184 26.48 6.52 21.91
CA LEU A 184 26.06 6.58 20.49
C LEU A 184 27.11 6.01 19.56
N CYS A 185 26.68 5.34 18.49
CA CYS A 185 27.59 4.86 17.47
C CYS A 185 28.13 6.00 16.59
N ARG A 186 29.13 5.69 15.76
CA ARG A 186 29.74 6.66 14.84
C ARG A 186 28.79 7.33 13.83
N ILE A 187 27.60 6.75 13.61
CA ILE A 187 26.57 7.28 12.70
C ILE A 187 25.63 8.20 13.46
N HIS A 188 25.26 7.84 14.69
CA HIS A 188 24.32 8.61 15.50
C HIS A 188 24.96 9.77 16.25
N THR A 189 26.24 9.68 16.63
CA THR A 189 26.96 10.82 17.24
C THR A 189 26.89 12.12 16.42
N PRO A 190 27.20 12.14 15.10
CA PRO A 190 27.09 13.37 14.32
C PRO A 190 25.65 13.85 14.15
N ARG A 191 24.67 12.94 14.08
CA ARG A 191 23.25 13.32 14.00
C ARG A 191 22.76 13.97 15.29
N TRP A 192 23.11 13.40 16.43
CA TRP A 192 22.83 13.99 17.74
C TRP A 192 23.44 15.38 17.87
N LYS A 193 24.70 15.55 17.44
CA LYS A 193 25.35 16.87 17.44
C LYS A 193 24.61 17.90 16.58
N ALA A 194 24.18 17.52 15.37
CA ALA A 194 23.39 18.40 14.51
C ALA A 194 22.03 18.75 15.14
N HIS A 195 21.33 17.75 15.68
CA HIS A 195 20.04 17.96 16.34
C HIS A 195 20.15 18.91 17.54
N ARG A 196 21.19 18.74 18.38
CA ARG A 196 21.45 19.62 19.52
C ARG A 196 21.86 21.03 19.11
N GLN A 197 22.53 21.19 17.97
CA GLN A 197 22.85 22.53 17.44
C GLN A 197 21.57 23.30 17.03
N GLU A 198 20.57 22.58 16.51
CA GLU A 198 19.27 23.15 16.17
C GLU A 198 18.35 23.32 17.39
N ASN A 199 18.57 22.52 18.45
CA ASN A 199 17.74 22.45 19.64
C ASN A 199 18.63 22.37 20.89
N ASP A 200 19.05 23.52 21.42
CA ASP A 200 20.05 23.58 22.50
C ASP A 200 19.60 22.89 23.81
N THR A 201 18.28 22.83 24.03
CA THR A 201 17.65 22.16 25.18
C THR A 201 17.25 20.70 24.90
N ALA A 202 17.67 20.12 23.77
CA ALA A 202 17.35 18.74 23.44
C ALA A 202 17.95 17.77 24.46
N ASP A 203 17.15 16.78 24.85
CA ASP A 203 17.56 15.67 25.70
C ASP A 203 17.94 14.44 24.86
N LEU A 204 19.04 13.79 25.25
CA LEU A 204 19.55 12.63 24.51
C LEU A 204 18.60 11.43 24.65
N ALA A 205 18.02 11.20 25.83
CA ALA A 205 17.15 10.06 26.06
C ALA A 205 15.88 10.16 25.19
N THR A 206 15.27 11.33 25.15
CA THR A 206 14.13 11.62 24.28
C THR A 206 14.48 11.48 22.80
N TRP A 207 15.68 11.93 22.40
CA TRP A 207 16.11 11.85 21.00
C TRP A 207 16.33 10.41 20.53
N VAL A 208 16.96 9.54 21.35
CA VAL A 208 17.24 8.15 20.95
C VAL A 208 15.98 7.30 20.79
N GLU A 209 14.87 7.68 21.44
CA GLU A 209 13.57 7.01 21.30
C GLU A 209 12.94 7.21 19.91
N HIS A 210 13.26 8.33 19.25
CA HIS A 210 12.67 8.72 17.97
C HIS A 210 13.64 8.59 16.80
N GLU A 211 14.94 8.47 17.07
CA GLU A 211 15.95 8.29 16.04
C GLU A 211 15.88 6.86 15.47
N PRO A 212 15.85 6.67 14.13
CA PRO A 212 15.87 5.34 13.56
C PRO A 212 17.28 4.72 13.68
N PRO A 213 17.39 3.39 13.79
CA PRO A 213 18.69 2.71 13.73
C PRO A 213 19.35 2.91 12.37
N TYR A 214 20.58 2.40 12.23
CA TYR A 214 21.16 2.28 10.89
C TYR A 214 20.37 1.22 10.10
N LEU A 215 19.75 1.61 8.99
CA LEU A 215 18.84 0.76 8.21
C LEU A 215 19.46 0.28 6.90
N ALA A 216 19.61 -1.04 6.75
CA ALA A 216 19.92 -1.70 5.47
C ALA A 216 18.78 -1.53 4.46
N THR A 217 19.01 -1.71 3.15
CA THR A 217 18.00 -1.44 2.09
C THR A 217 16.63 -2.10 2.31
N HIS A 218 16.60 -3.31 2.89
CA HIS A 218 15.40 -4.11 3.14
C HIS A 218 14.73 -3.81 4.48
N GLN A 219 15.22 -2.81 5.22
CA GLN A 219 14.69 -2.46 6.53
C GLN A 219 13.89 -1.16 6.51
N PHE A 220 12.99 -0.98 7.47
CA PHE A 220 12.48 0.33 7.85
C PHE A 220 12.18 0.34 9.34
N SER A 221 12.21 1.51 9.97
CA SER A 221 11.84 1.65 11.38
C SER A 221 10.68 2.62 11.52
N LEU A 222 9.79 2.37 12.48
CA LEU A 222 8.68 3.25 12.85
C LEU A 222 9.01 4.14 14.05
N ALA A 223 10.21 4.04 14.64
CA ALA A 223 10.65 4.87 15.77
C ALA A 223 10.42 6.38 15.57
N PRO A 224 10.63 6.96 14.36
CA PRO A 224 10.42 8.41 14.15
C PRO A 224 8.97 8.89 14.24
N LEU A 225 7.99 7.99 14.26
CA LEU A 225 6.57 8.33 14.32
C LEU A 225 6.08 8.41 15.77
N GLY A 226 5.04 9.20 16.01
CA GLY A 226 4.31 9.17 17.29
C GLY A 226 3.58 7.84 17.51
N PRO A 227 3.24 7.49 18.77
CA PRO A 227 2.63 6.21 19.12
C PRO A 227 1.40 5.84 18.27
N VAL A 228 0.50 6.77 17.98
CA VAL A 228 -0.71 6.48 17.18
C VAL A 228 -0.37 6.30 15.71
N ALA A 229 0.50 7.13 15.14
CA ALA A 229 0.98 7.00 13.76
C ALA A 229 1.72 5.67 13.52
N ARG A 230 2.41 5.11 14.53
CA ARG A 230 2.99 3.75 14.43
C ARG A 230 1.90 2.70 14.21
N LEU A 231 0.81 2.75 14.99
CA LEU A 231 -0.32 1.84 14.84
C LEU A 231 -1.01 2.01 13.48
N GLU A 232 -1.17 3.23 13.02
CA GLU A 232 -1.76 3.56 11.72
C GLU A 232 -0.93 3.01 10.55
N VAL A 233 0.40 3.18 10.59
CA VAL A 233 1.28 2.63 9.55
C VAL A 233 1.23 1.10 9.56
N LEU A 234 1.28 0.46 10.74
CA LEU A 234 1.11 -1.00 10.85
C LEU A 234 -0.24 -1.45 10.30
N TYR A 235 -1.31 -0.72 10.61
CA TYR A 235 -2.64 -1.02 10.13
C TYR A 235 -2.68 -1.00 8.60
N MET A 236 -2.19 0.07 7.96
CA MET A 236 -2.11 0.12 6.51
C MET A 236 -1.29 -1.03 5.93
N LEU A 237 -0.15 -1.38 6.52
CA LEU A 237 0.70 -2.47 6.04
C LEU A 237 -0.02 -3.82 6.09
N GLN A 238 -0.75 -4.11 7.16
CA GLN A 238 -1.58 -5.32 7.27
C GLN A 238 -2.74 -5.32 6.27
N GLN A 239 -3.42 -4.18 6.07
CA GLN A 239 -4.47 -4.05 5.04
C GLN A 239 -3.93 -4.19 3.61
N ARG A 240 -2.69 -3.75 3.37
CA ARG A 240 -1.99 -3.92 2.09
C ARG A 240 -1.68 -5.38 1.82
N GLU A 241 -1.13 -6.07 2.81
CA GLU A 241 -0.87 -7.50 2.71
C GLU A 241 -2.14 -8.32 2.51
N ALA A 242 -3.23 -8.01 3.23
CA ALA A 242 -4.52 -8.67 3.04
C ALA A 242 -5.07 -8.55 1.60
N ARG A 243 -4.61 -7.53 0.84
CA ARG A 243 -4.91 -7.33 -0.58
C ARG A 243 -3.86 -7.96 -1.52
N ASN A 244 -2.99 -8.83 -1.00
CA ASN A 244 -1.88 -9.48 -1.71
C ASN A 244 -0.91 -8.47 -2.36
N GLN A 245 -0.74 -7.30 -1.75
CA GLN A 245 0.21 -6.29 -2.21
C GLN A 245 1.52 -6.39 -1.42
N LYS A 246 2.63 -6.16 -2.12
CA LYS A 246 3.97 -6.26 -1.53
C LYS A 246 4.30 -5.04 -0.69
N ILE A 247 5.06 -5.27 0.37
CA ILE A 247 5.67 -4.21 1.20
C ILE A 247 7.01 -3.86 0.58
N GLU A 248 7.24 -2.58 0.25
CA GLU A 248 8.53 -2.08 -0.24
C GLU A 248 9.23 -1.26 0.87
N PRO A 249 10.23 -1.83 1.58
CA PRO A 249 10.87 -1.16 2.72
C PRO A 249 11.42 0.22 2.41
N SER A 250 12.03 0.42 1.23
CA SER A 250 12.54 1.74 0.82
C SER A 250 11.44 2.77 0.59
N ALA A 251 10.26 2.35 0.15
CA ALA A 251 9.12 3.25 -0.05
C ALA A 251 8.51 3.63 1.30
N ILE A 252 8.33 2.65 2.20
CA ILE A 252 7.85 2.88 3.56
C ILE A 252 8.80 3.79 4.34
N ARG A 253 10.12 3.60 4.20
CA ARG A 253 11.11 4.48 4.83
C ARG A 253 10.94 5.95 4.41
N ALA A 254 10.69 6.20 3.13
CA ALA A 254 10.45 7.57 2.66
C ALA A 254 9.14 8.15 3.23
N VAL A 255 8.09 7.34 3.37
CA VAL A 255 6.84 7.73 4.02
C VAL A 255 7.07 8.07 5.50
N VAL A 256 7.78 7.20 6.25
CA VAL A 256 8.12 7.45 7.66
C VAL A 256 8.94 8.72 7.82
N GLN A 257 9.94 8.95 6.95
CA GLN A 257 10.74 10.17 6.99
C GLN A 257 9.91 11.44 6.78
N ARG A 258 8.89 11.40 5.90
CA ARG A 258 7.97 12.53 5.72
C ARG A 258 7.11 12.78 6.96
N LEU A 259 6.68 11.70 7.62
CA LEU A 259 5.80 11.73 8.77
C LEU A 259 6.54 11.74 10.11
N ALA A 260 7.86 11.93 10.11
CA ALA A 260 8.63 11.98 11.35
C ALA A 260 8.09 13.10 12.27
N GLY A 261 7.85 12.74 13.54
CA GLY A 261 7.25 13.59 14.56
C GLY A 261 5.73 13.79 14.45
N VAL A 262 5.05 13.14 13.49
CA VAL A 262 3.59 13.18 13.41
C VAL A 262 2.98 12.22 14.43
N GLU A 263 2.03 12.72 15.24
CA GLU A 263 1.33 11.90 16.23
C GLU A 263 0.29 10.98 15.60
N SER A 264 -0.52 11.49 14.67
CA SER A 264 -1.50 10.72 13.90
C SER A 264 -1.62 11.29 12.49
N VAL A 265 -1.76 10.41 11.50
CA VAL A 265 -2.06 10.73 10.09
C VAL A 265 -3.44 11.37 9.96
N LEU A 266 -4.41 11.05 10.82
CA LEU A 266 -5.76 11.64 10.80
C LEU A 266 -5.74 13.15 11.10
N THR A 267 -4.89 13.58 12.02
CA THR A 267 -4.81 14.97 12.49
C THR A 267 -3.60 15.71 11.92
N ALA A 268 -2.79 15.04 11.10
CA ALA A 268 -1.62 15.64 10.46
C ALA A 268 -2.02 16.77 9.49
N ASP A 269 -1.15 17.77 9.38
CA ASP A 269 -1.25 18.81 8.35
C ASP A 269 -1.37 18.17 6.95
N ARG A 270 -2.30 18.67 6.15
CA ARG A 270 -2.50 18.25 4.76
C ARG A 270 -1.22 18.29 3.95
N GLU A 271 -0.33 19.26 4.18
CA GLU A 271 0.94 19.30 3.47
C GLU A 271 1.81 18.08 3.77
N ARG A 272 1.82 17.60 5.02
CA ARG A 272 2.60 16.44 5.45
C ARG A 272 2.11 15.14 4.80
N VAL A 273 0.79 15.01 4.62
CA VAL A 273 0.15 13.82 4.07
C VAL A 273 -0.12 13.89 2.56
N ASP A 274 0.15 15.03 1.92
CA ASP A 274 0.07 15.18 0.48
C ASP A 274 1.27 14.51 -0.23
N ALA A 275 0.95 13.70 -1.23
CA ALA A 275 1.91 13.01 -2.09
C ALA A 275 2.24 13.81 -3.37
N THR A 276 1.64 14.99 -3.56
CA THR A 276 1.91 15.87 -4.70
C THR A 276 3.37 16.29 -4.74
N GLY A 277 4.00 16.29 -5.92
CA GLY A 277 5.41 16.66 -6.10
C GLY A 277 6.43 15.57 -5.75
N TRP A 278 6.01 14.40 -5.25
CA TRP A 278 6.94 13.30 -4.98
C TRP A 278 7.55 12.75 -6.28
N LYS A 279 8.88 12.75 -6.38
CA LYS A 279 9.61 12.19 -7.53
C LYS A 279 9.54 10.65 -7.58
N ALA A 280 9.39 9.99 -6.43
CA ALA A 280 9.35 8.54 -6.33
C ALA A 280 7.89 8.03 -6.31
N ALA A 281 7.41 7.58 -7.48
CA ALA A 281 6.02 7.16 -7.68
C ALA A 281 5.55 6.09 -6.67
N ASN A 282 6.41 5.11 -6.34
CA ASN A 282 6.05 4.05 -5.39
C ASN A 282 5.84 4.61 -3.98
N SER A 283 6.72 5.48 -3.49
CA SER A 283 6.58 6.06 -2.16
C SER A 283 5.35 6.98 -2.07
N ALA A 284 5.08 7.74 -3.14
CA ALA A 284 3.86 8.53 -3.27
C ALA A 284 2.59 7.66 -3.22
N ALA A 285 2.63 6.47 -3.84
CA ALA A 285 1.53 5.52 -3.78
C ALA A 285 1.31 4.95 -2.37
N HIS A 286 2.39 4.61 -1.65
CA HIS A 286 2.28 4.15 -0.26
C HIS A 286 1.74 5.24 0.68
N LEU A 287 2.12 6.51 0.49
CA LEU A 287 1.55 7.62 1.27
C LEU A 287 0.05 7.79 1.00
N ARG A 288 -0.37 7.81 -0.27
CA ARG A 288 -1.80 7.89 -0.62
C ARG A 288 -2.60 6.71 -0.05
N GLU A 289 -2.00 5.53 -0.06
CA GLU A 289 -2.64 4.34 0.49
C GLU A 289 -2.72 4.35 2.01
N LEU A 290 -1.72 4.90 2.70
CA LEU A 290 -1.78 5.17 4.13
C LEU A 290 -2.94 6.09 4.46
N VAL A 291 -2.99 7.27 3.84
CA VAL A 291 -4.09 8.22 4.05
C VAL A 291 -5.44 7.57 3.79
N TRP A 292 -5.58 6.89 2.65
CA TRP A 292 -6.82 6.18 2.30
C TRP A 292 -7.19 5.10 3.33
N ALA A 293 -6.24 4.26 3.76
CA ALA A 293 -6.50 3.18 4.71
C ALA A 293 -6.92 3.72 6.08
N ILE A 294 -6.34 4.85 6.49
CA ILE A 294 -6.62 5.51 7.77
C ILE A 294 -7.96 6.24 7.75
N GLU A 295 -8.26 7.02 6.70
CA GLU A 295 -9.60 7.60 6.51
C GLU A 295 -10.66 6.49 6.53
N ARG A 296 -10.41 5.36 5.85
CA ARG A 296 -11.33 4.24 5.82
C ARG A 296 -11.46 3.51 7.16
N GLY A 297 -10.36 3.36 7.89
CA GLY A 297 -10.34 2.78 9.23
C GLY A 297 -11.15 3.62 10.20
N HIS A 298 -10.93 4.93 10.18
CA HIS A 298 -11.63 5.88 11.04
C HIS A 298 -13.14 5.90 10.78
N GLU A 299 -13.56 5.82 9.51
CA GLU A 299 -14.99 5.68 9.20
C GLU A 299 -15.60 4.39 9.77
N ARG A 300 -14.88 3.26 9.72
CA ARG A 300 -15.35 2.01 10.36
C ARG A 300 -15.41 2.14 11.87
N PHE A 301 -14.43 2.81 12.47
CA PHE A 301 -14.43 3.13 13.90
C PHE A 301 -15.67 3.94 14.28
N LEU A 302 -16.10 4.89 13.44
CA LEU A 302 -17.35 5.65 13.60
C LEU A 302 -18.62 4.85 13.23
N GLY A 303 -18.51 3.58 12.86
CA GLY A 303 -19.64 2.74 12.45
C GLY A 303 -20.23 3.08 11.07
N ILE A 304 -19.48 3.79 10.22
CA ILE A 304 -19.92 4.20 8.88
C ILE A 304 -19.48 3.14 7.86
N GLU A 305 -20.43 2.41 7.29
CA GLU A 305 -20.13 1.44 6.25
C GLU A 305 -19.84 2.15 4.90
N PRO A 306 -18.91 1.64 4.08
CA PRO A 306 -18.63 2.22 2.75
C PRO A 306 -19.87 2.36 1.87
N THR A 307 -20.86 1.47 2.07
CA THR A 307 -22.11 1.45 1.31
C THR A 307 -23.17 2.43 1.80
N ASP A 308 -22.96 3.10 2.94
CA ASP A 308 -23.90 4.09 3.47
C ASP A 308 -23.76 5.44 2.78
N LYS A 309 -22.62 5.65 2.09
CA LYS A 309 -22.31 6.87 1.36
C LYS A 309 -22.92 6.89 -0.03
N LEU A 310 -23.10 8.08 -0.60
CA LEU A 310 -23.47 8.24 -2.02
C LEU A 310 -22.28 8.04 -2.97
N VAL A 311 -21.06 8.22 -2.48
CA VAL A 311 -19.84 7.96 -3.25
C VAL A 311 -19.19 6.70 -2.72
N TRP A 312 -19.24 5.65 -3.52
CA TRP A 312 -18.65 4.37 -3.16
C TRP A 312 -17.22 4.27 -3.69
N ASP A 313 -16.28 3.98 -2.80
CA ASP A 313 -14.99 3.46 -3.20
C ASP A 313 -15.12 1.96 -3.47
N MET A 314 -14.99 1.56 -4.73
CA MET A 314 -15.19 0.17 -5.12
C MET A 314 -14.15 -0.79 -4.52
N THR A 315 -12.99 -0.28 -4.10
CA THR A 315 -12.01 -1.06 -3.31
C THR A 315 -12.53 -1.32 -1.91
N ALA A 316 -13.11 -0.30 -1.26
CA ALA A 316 -13.65 -0.41 0.09
C ALA A 316 -14.93 -1.28 0.15
N VAL A 317 -15.75 -1.26 -0.92
CA VAL A 317 -16.96 -2.09 -1.04
C VAL A 317 -16.62 -3.57 -1.35
N GLY A 318 -15.34 -3.93 -1.45
CA GLY A 318 -14.89 -5.32 -1.69
C GLY A 318 -15.19 -5.81 -3.10
N HIS A 319 -15.34 -4.89 -4.05
CA HIS A 319 -15.73 -5.22 -5.40
C HIS A 319 -14.55 -5.78 -6.20
N GLN A 320 -14.59 -7.07 -6.50
CA GLN A 320 -13.52 -7.76 -7.21
C GLN A 320 -13.49 -7.34 -8.69
N SER A 321 -12.36 -6.78 -9.12
CA SER A 321 -12.09 -6.56 -10.55
C SER A 321 -12.02 -7.92 -11.25
N ALA A 322 -13.04 -8.23 -12.05
CA ALA A 322 -12.98 -9.38 -12.93
C ALA A 322 -11.90 -9.12 -14.00
N TYR A 323 -10.85 -9.95 -13.98
CA TYR A 323 -9.92 -10.24 -15.08
C TYR A 323 -8.60 -9.45 -15.17
N ARG A 324 -7.49 -10.17 -14.97
CA ARG A 324 -6.27 -10.12 -15.79
C ARG A 324 -5.84 -11.56 -16.10
N LYS A 325 -5.45 -11.83 -17.36
CA LYS A 325 -5.07 -13.16 -17.87
C LYS A 325 -3.67 -13.62 -17.40
N ALA A 326 -2.93 -12.75 -16.74
CA ALA A 326 -1.68 -13.06 -16.06
C ALA A 326 -1.45 -11.99 -14.97
N GLY A 327 -1.58 -12.38 -13.70
CA GLY A 327 -1.31 -11.52 -12.54
C GLY A 327 -2.47 -11.45 -11.54
N PRO A 328 -2.21 -11.02 -10.30
CA PRO A 328 -3.24 -10.88 -9.27
C PRO A 328 -4.37 -9.95 -9.73
N PRO A 329 -5.63 -10.19 -9.32
CA PRO A 329 -6.75 -9.29 -9.60
C PRO A 329 -6.42 -7.88 -9.09
N GLY A 330 -6.15 -6.96 -10.00
CA GLY A 330 -5.93 -5.56 -9.65
C GLY A 330 -7.27 -4.86 -9.46
N VAL A 331 -7.63 -4.51 -8.22
CA VAL A 331 -8.73 -3.58 -7.98
C VAL A 331 -8.21 -2.18 -8.33
N ARG A 332 -8.60 -1.65 -9.50
CA ARG A 332 -8.44 -0.21 -9.74
C ARG A 332 -9.48 0.49 -8.87
N ALA A 333 -9.02 1.42 -8.03
CA ALA A 333 -9.91 2.32 -7.31
C ALA A 333 -10.71 3.15 -8.33
N SER A 334 -11.94 2.72 -8.63
CA SER A 334 -12.93 3.56 -9.29
C SER A 334 -13.88 4.03 -8.21
N LYS A 335 -13.97 5.34 -7.98
CA LYS A 335 -15.07 5.91 -7.20
C LYS A 335 -16.33 5.89 -8.05
N VAL A 336 -17.46 5.54 -7.45
CA VAL A 336 -18.77 5.56 -8.11
C VAL A 336 -19.64 6.54 -7.35
N ASP A 337 -20.03 7.61 -8.02
CA ASP A 337 -20.86 8.65 -7.43
C ASP A 337 -22.32 8.44 -7.81
N PHE A 338 -23.11 7.91 -6.88
CA PHE A 338 -24.55 7.71 -7.04
C PHE A 338 -25.33 9.03 -7.00
N SER A 339 -24.76 10.14 -6.52
CA SER A 339 -25.43 11.46 -6.54
C SER A 339 -25.74 11.94 -7.97
N THR A 340 -25.03 11.40 -8.95
CA THR A 340 -25.28 11.63 -10.38
C THR A 340 -26.66 11.11 -10.84
N ILE A 341 -27.27 10.18 -10.11
CA ILE A 341 -28.64 9.73 -10.30
C ILE A 341 -29.57 10.72 -9.57
N LYS A 342 -30.30 11.52 -10.35
CA LYS A 342 -31.13 12.64 -9.86
C LYS A 342 -32.35 12.18 -9.05
N GLN A 343 -33.04 11.14 -9.52
CA GLN A 343 -34.25 10.62 -8.86
C GLN A 343 -33.87 9.79 -7.63
N VAL A 344 -34.33 10.22 -6.45
CA VAL A 344 -33.98 9.61 -5.16
C VAL A 344 -34.32 8.11 -5.13
N TRP A 345 -35.54 7.74 -5.54
CA TRP A 345 -35.99 6.35 -5.55
C TRP A 345 -35.14 5.45 -6.47
N LEU A 346 -34.69 5.97 -7.62
CA LEU A 346 -33.88 5.21 -8.57
C LEU A 346 -32.46 5.05 -8.04
N ARG A 347 -31.94 6.08 -7.39
CA ARG A 347 -30.64 6.06 -6.71
C ARG A 347 -30.62 5.04 -5.59
N GLU A 348 -31.60 5.09 -4.69
CA GLU A 348 -31.74 4.13 -3.59
C GLU A 348 -31.91 2.71 -4.11
N ALA A 349 -32.72 2.50 -5.14
CA ALA A 349 -32.88 1.18 -5.76
C ALA A 349 -31.56 0.65 -6.37
N ALA A 350 -30.77 1.51 -7.02
CA ALA A 350 -29.48 1.14 -7.59
C ALA A 350 -28.45 0.81 -6.50
N MET A 351 -28.40 1.60 -5.44
CA MET A 351 -27.54 1.35 -4.28
C MET A 351 -27.94 0.05 -3.58
N GLU A 352 -29.23 -0.16 -3.30
CA GLU A 352 -29.72 -1.35 -2.62
C GLU A 352 -29.51 -2.63 -3.44
N TRP A 353 -29.73 -2.57 -4.75
CA TRP A 353 -29.38 -3.66 -5.67
C TRP A 353 -27.88 -4.01 -5.57
N ALA A 354 -27.01 -3.00 -5.56
CA ALA A 354 -25.57 -3.23 -5.50
C ALA A 354 -25.13 -3.79 -4.13
N ARG A 355 -25.75 -3.35 -3.02
CA ARG A 355 -25.50 -3.91 -1.67
C ARG A 355 -25.93 -5.36 -1.58
N SER A 356 -27.16 -5.66 -1.96
CA SER A 356 -27.79 -6.97 -1.79
C SER A 356 -27.22 -8.05 -2.73
N THR A 357 -26.82 -7.67 -3.96
CA THR A 357 -26.39 -8.65 -4.96
C THR A 357 -24.88 -8.80 -5.11
N ARG A 358 -24.09 -7.89 -4.51
CA ARG A 358 -22.61 -7.83 -4.62
C ARG A 358 -22.12 -8.19 -6.03
N PRO A 359 -22.57 -7.46 -7.07
CA PRO A 359 -22.30 -7.82 -8.46
C PRO A 359 -20.78 -7.81 -8.73
N ASN A 360 -20.32 -8.52 -9.76
CA ASN A 360 -18.95 -8.36 -10.26
C ASN A 360 -18.80 -7.09 -11.13
N SER A 361 -17.57 -6.73 -11.51
CA SER A 361 -17.29 -5.49 -12.27
C SER A 361 -18.03 -5.38 -13.59
N LYS A 362 -18.25 -6.50 -14.27
CA LYS A 362 -19.01 -6.49 -15.52
C LYS A 362 -20.47 -6.13 -15.27
N ARG A 363 -21.12 -6.77 -14.29
CA ARG A 363 -22.54 -6.51 -13.95
C ARG A 363 -22.72 -5.10 -13.41
N PHE A 364 -21.81 -4.63 -12.57
CA PHE A 364 -21.85 -3.29 -11.98
C PHE A 364 -21.69 -2.18 -13.05
N ARG A 365 -20.68 -2.30 -13.93
CA ARG A 365 -20.48 -1.38 -15.07
C ARG A 365 -21.61 -1.38 -16.09
N HIS A 366 -22.49 -2.37 -16.06
CA HIS A 366 -23.67 -2.39 -16.89
C HIS A 366 -24.86 -1.69 -16.21
N HIS A 367 -25.14 -2.03 -14.94
CA HIS A 367 -26.35 -1.57 -14.26
C HIS A 367 -26.29 -0.13 -13.78
N VAL A 368 -25.16 0.33 -13.23
CA VAL A 368 -25.07 1.71 -12.71
C VAL A 368 -25.14 2.74 -13.84
N PRO A 369 -24.38 2.60 -14.94
CA PRO A 369 -24.56 3.48 -16.11
C PRO A 369 -25.95 3.38 -16.73
N ALA A 370 -26.60 2.21 -16.72
CA ALA A 370 -27.99 2.08 -17.17
C ALA A 370 -28.95 2.92 -16.31
N CYS A 371 -28.77 2.92 -14.99
CA CYS A 371 -29.55 3.78 -14.09
C CYS A 371 -29.26 5.27 -14.35
N LEU A 372 -28.02 5.63 -14.67
CA LEU A 372 -27.66 7.01 -15.04
C LEU A 372 -28.34 7.46 -16.34
N VAL A 373 -28.39 6.60 -17.35
CA VAL A 373 -29.09 6.87 -18.62
C VAL A 373 -30.58 7.04 -18.37
N ALA A 374 -31.20 6.14 -17.60
CA ALA A 374 -32.59 6.28 -17.21
C ALA A 374 -32.85 7.58 -16.42
N SER A 375 -31.95 7.94 -15.50
CA SER A 375 -32.05 9.16 -14.72
C SER A 375 -32.00 10.43 -15.56
N ASN A 376 -31.10 10.45 -16.55
CA ASN A 376 -30.97 11.55 -17.50
C ASN A 376 -32.20 11.68 -18.39
N ALA A 377 -32.74 10.57 -18.89
CA ALA A 377 -33.96 10.56 -19.70
C ALA A 377 -35.17 11.08 -18.90
N LEU A 378 -35.38 10.55 -17.70
CA LEU A 378 -36.47 10.99 -16.80
C LEU A 378 -36.30 12.45 -16.38
N GLY A 379 -35.07 12.89 -16.15
CA GLY A 379 -34.77 14.27 -15.75
C GLY A 379 -35.08 15.32 -16.83
N ARG A 380 -35.30 14.93 -18.08
CA ARG A 380 -35.73 15.83 -19.17
C ARG A 380 -37.25 15.90 -19.34
N LEU A 381 -38.00 15.05 -18.64
CA LEU A 381 -39.46 15.01 -18.73
C LEU A 381 -40.09 16.00 -17.73
N PRO A 382 -41.33 16.46 -17.98
CA PRO A 382 -42.09 17.24 -17.01
C PRO A 382 -42.21 16.51 -15.66
N GLY A 383 -41.87 17.18 -14.56
CA GLY A 383 -41.84 16.57 -13.22
C GLY A 383 -40.62 15.70 -12.93
N GLY A 384 -39.69 15.54 -13.89
CA GLY A 384 -38.37 14.94 -13.70
C GLY A 384 -38.36 13.46 -13.30
N GLY A 385 -39.51 12.77 -13.36
CA GLY A 385 -39.66 11.38 -12.91
C GLY A 385 -39.38 11.17 -11.42
N MET A 386 -39.62 12.18 -10.58
CA MET A 386 -39.29 12.14 -9.15
C MET A 386 -40.20 11.24 -8.33
N ASP A 387 -41.46 11.06 -8.74
CA ASP A 387 -42.41 10.14 -8.12
C ASP A 387 -42.55 8.87 -8.97
N PRO A 388 -42.14 7.70 -8.46
CA PRO A 388 -42.25 6.44 -9.20
C PRO A 388 -43.71 6.02 -9.46
N ALA A 389 -44.68 6.49 -8.66
CA ALA A 389 -46.10 6.18 -8.86
C ALA A 389 -46.73 6.99 -10.00
N ALA A 390 -46.11 8.11 -10.39
CA ALA A 390 -46.60 8.98 -11.47
C ALA A 390 -46.07 8.58 -12.86
N LEU A 391 -45.11 7.65 -12.93
CA LEU A 391 -44.48 7.22 -14.18
C LEU A 391 -45.47 6.50 -15.10
N ARG A 392 -45.42 6.85 -16.40
CA ARG A 392 -46.29 6.32 -17.45
C ARG A 392 -45.47 5.63 -18.54
N PHE A 393 -46.18 5.00 -19.47
CA PHE A 393 -45.58 4.33 -20.62
C PHE A 393 -44.72 5.25 -21.51
N GLY A 394 -45.12 6.52 -21.63
CA GLY A 394 -44.34 7.53 -22.37
C GLY A 394 -42.95 7.75 -21.77
N ASP A 395 -42.86 7.78 -20.44
CA ASP A 395 -41.60 8.01 -19.73
C ASP A 395 -40.63 6.83 -19.93
N MET A 396 -41.17 5.60 -19.90
CA MET A 396 -40.40 4.39 -20.22
C MET A 396 -39.90 4.40 -21.68
N THR A 397 -40.72 4.90 -22.61
CA THR A 397 -40.34 5.02 -24.02
C THR A 397 -39.16 5.99 -24.18
N ALA A 398 -39.19 7.14 -23.50
CA ALA A 398 -38.09 8.10 -23.49
C ALA A 398 -36.77 7.49 -22.97
N VAL A 399 -36.83 6.67 -21.91
CA VAL A 399 -35.67 5.94 -21.40
C VAL A 399 -35.13 4.95 -22.45
N VAL A 400 -36.00 4.17 -23.10
CA VAL A 400 -35.59 3.21 -24.14
C VAL A 400 -34.97 3.90 -25.35
N GLU A 401 -35.51 5.05 -25.77
CA GLU A 401 -34.93 5.86 -26.84
C GLU A 401 -33.51 6.36 -26.50
N ASP A 402 -33.27 6.77 -25.25
CA ASP A 402 -31.93 7.13 -24.81
C ASP A 402 -30.96 5.95 -24.83
N PHE A 403 -31.40 4.76 -24.42
CA PHE A 403 -30.59 3.55 -24.55
C PHE A 403 -30.24 3.22 -26.00
N ARG A 404 -31.15 3.45 -26.96
CA ARG A 404 -30.90 3.23 -28.39
C ARG A 404 -29.87 4.19 -28.98
N ARG A 405 -29.70 5.37 -28.36
CA ARG A 405 -28.75 6.40 -28.80
C ARG A 405 -27.37 6.29 -28.15
N LEU A 406 -27.18 5.36 -27.21
CA LEU A 406 -25.86 5.14 -26.61
C LEU A 406 -24.89 4.63 -27.66
N THR A 407 -23.75 5.28 -27.77
CA THR A 407 -22.61 4.82 -28.56
C THR A 407 -21.57 4.15 -27.67
N ASP A 408 -20.69 3.34 -28.25
CA ASP A 408 -19.44 2.92 -27.61
C ASP A 408 -18.36 4.02 -27.68
N ASP A 409 -17.16 3.72 -27.18
CA ASP A 409 -16.04 4.66 -27.09
C ASP A 409 -15.51 5.04 -28.49
N GLU A 410 -15.85 4.24 -29.50
CA GLU A 410 -15.53 4.41 -30.91
C GLU A 410 -16.61 5.17 -31.69
N GLY A 411 -17.72 5.55 -31.03
CA GLY A 411 -18.81 6.35 -31.63
C GLY A 411 -19.87 5.53 -32.37
N GLU A 412 -19.79 4.21 -32.33
CA GLU A 412 -20.77 3.32 -32.96
C GLU A 412 -21.96 3.06 -32.03
N PRO A 413 -23.20 2.92 -32.54
CA PRO A 413 -24.36 2.60 -31.72
C PRO A 413 -24.13 1.29 -30.97
N ARG A 414 -24.32 1.29 -29.64
CA ARG A 414 -24.18 0.10 -28.80
C ARG A 414 -25.15 -0.98 -29.28
N ASN A 415 -24.63 -1.95 -30.01
CA ASN A 415 -25.44 -3.04 -30.53
C ASN A 415 -25.94 -3.91 -29.37
N ASN A 416 -27.23 -4.25 -29.40
CA ASN A 416 -27.92 -5.05 -28.39
C ASN A 416 -27.45 -6.53 -28.34
N LYS A 417 -26.34 -6.86 -29.02
CA LYS A 417 -25.75 -8.20 -29.04
C LYS A 417 -24.49 -8.34 -28.18
N TYR A 418 -23.54 -7.39 -28.15
CA TYR A 418 -22.36 -7.42 -27.26
C TYR A 418 -21.69 -6.03 -27.27
N PRO A 419 -21.06 -5.54 -26.18
CA PRO A 419 -20.04 -4.50 -26.27
C PRO A 419 -18.71 -5.12 -26.74
N ALA A 420 -18.02 -4.43 -27.65
CA ALA A 420 -16.79 -4.86 -28.29
C ALA A 420 -15.72 -5.36 -27.31
N ILE A 421 -15.38 -6.65 -27.42
CA ILE A 421 -14.03 -7.16 -27.16
C ILE A 421 -13.64 -7.82 -28.47
N SER A 422 -12.60 -7.30 -29.12
CA SER A 422 -11.97 -7.93 -30.27
C SER A 422 -11.33 -9.26 -29.85
N SER A 423 -12.00 -10.37 -30.16
CA SER A 423 -11.38 -11.68 -30.34
C SER A 423 -12.31 -12.54 -31.20
N PRO A 424 -11.83 -13.11 -32.31
CA PRO A 424 -12.64 -13.93 -33.20
C PRO A 424 -12.83 -15.32 -32.57
N ASP A 425 -13.99 -15.92 -32.84
CA ASP A 425 -14.44 -17.26 -32.44
C ASP A 425 -15.33 -17.30 -31.18
N CYS A 426 -16.64 -17.13 -31.41
CA CYS A 426 -17.68 -18.09 -31.02
C CYS A 426 -19.09 -17.52 -31.31
N SER A 427 -19.97 -18.38 -31.83
CA SER A 427 -21.42 -18.22 -31.93
C SER A 427 -22.07 -19.62 -31.87
N PRO A 428 -23.39 -19.76 -31.63
CA PRO A 428 -24.25 -19.02 -30.70
C PRO A 428 -25.30 -19.92 -29.98
N CYS A 429 -25.90 -19.48 -28.86
CA CYS A 429 -27.35 -19.65 -28.60
C CYS A 429 -27.84 -18.73 -27.45
N TRP A 430 -29.14 -18.47 -27.43
CA TRP A 430 -29.98 -17.80 -26.43
C TRP A 430 -30.46 -16.37 -26.74
N THR A 431 -31.77 -16.29 -26.95
CA THR A 431 -32.60 -15.15 -27.36
C THR A 431 -33.23 -14.41 -26.17
N SER A 432 -33.32 -13.09 -26.30
CA SER A 432 -34.43 -12.17 -25.91
C SER A 432 -35.06 -12.17 -24.50
N ALA A 433 -34.76 -13.12 -23.61
CA ALA A 433 -35.38 -13.21 -22.28
C ALA A 433 -34.64 -12.42 -21.18
N ALA A 434 -33.32 -12.26 -21.31
CA ALA A 434 -32.47 -11.70 -20.24
C ALA A 434 -32.66 -10.18 -20.02
N ALA A 435 -32.84 -9.40 -21.09
CA ALA A 435 -33.11 -7.96 -20.98
C ALA A 435 -34.48 -7.65 -20.36
N ARG A 436 -35.47 -8.54 -20.57
CA ARG A 436 -36.79 -8.44 -19.93
C ARG A 436 -36.77 -8.89 -18.47
N ALA A 437 -35.87 -9.81 -18.11
CA ALA A 437 -35.69 -10.28 -16.74
C ALA A 437 -35.04 -9.20 -15.87
N SER A 438 -33.97 -8.54 -16.32
CA SER A 438 -33.25 -7.54 -15.50
C SER A 438 -34.12 -6.35 -15.07
N PHE A 439 -35.04 -5.89 -15.94
CA PHE A 439 -35.97 -4.80 -15.59
C PHE A 439 -37.14 -5.27 -14.70
N ARG A 440 -37.59 -6.53 -14.87
CA ARG A 440 -38.61 -7.15 -14.00
C ARG A 440 -38.10 -7.41 -12.58
N THR A 441 -36.85 -7.82 -12.43
CA THR A 441 -36.29 -8.15 -11.11
C THR A 441 -36.07 -6.89 -10.27
N SER A 442 -35.68 -5.76 -10.87
CA SER A 442 -35.54 -4.48 -10.16
C SER A 442 -36.87 -3.86 -9.72
N LEU A 443 -37.97 -4.09 -10.46
CA LEU A 443 -39.31 -3.58 -10.12
C LEU A 443 -40.10 -4.50 -9.17
N ALA A 444 -39.76 -5.79 -9.11
CA ALA A 444 -40.42 -6.76 -8.23
C ALA A 444 -39.83 -6.78 -6.80
N ALA A 445 -38.60 -6.31 -6.62
CA ALA A 445 -37.91 -6.29 -5.32
C ALA A 445 -38.40 -5.16 -4.39
N SER A 446 -39.07 -4.13 -4.92
CA SER A 446 -39.73 -3.08 -4.14
C SER A 446 -41.18 -3.49 -3.85
N ALA A 447 -41.49 -3.77 -2.58
CA ALA A 447 -42.72 -4.43 -2.12
C ALA A 447 -44.07 -3.69 -2.40
N GLY A 448 -44.09 -2.63 -3.21
CA GLY A 448 -45.28 -1.82 -3.50
C GLY A 448 -45.90 -1.95 -4.89
N MET A 449 -45.26 -2.57 -5.89
CA MET A 449 -45.69 -2.44 -7.30
C MET A 449 -46.33 -3.70 -7.92
N ARG A 450 -47.28 -4.35 -7.22
CA ARG A 450 -47.95 -5.58 -7.73
C ARG A 450 -49.02 -5.36 -8.81
N ARG A 451 -49.50 -4.13 -9.06
CA ARG A 451 -50.65 -3.89 -9.96
C ARG A 451 -50.33 -3.74 -11.45
N ILE A 452 -49.05 -3.64 -11.85
CA ILE A 452 -48.68 -3.47 -13.27
C ILE A 452 -48.50 -4.84 -13.96
N GLY A 453 -48.24 -5.91 -13.21
CA GLY A 453 -48.00 -7.26 -13.75
C GLY A 453 -49.26 -8.01 -14.24
N SER A 454 -50.44 -7.70 -13.70
CA SER A 454 -51.68 -8.44 -13.97
C SER A 454 -52.31 -8.13 -15.33
N TRP A 455 -52.00 -6.97 -15.93
CA TRP A 455 -52.57 -6.57 -17.23
C TRP A 455 -51.94 -7.30 -18.43
N TRP A 456 -50.77 -7.95 -18.24
CA TRP A 456 -49.98 -8.52 -19.35
C TRP A 456 -50.31 -9.98 -19.68
N MET A 457 -51.08 -10.71 -18.86
CA MET A 457 -51.37 -12.15 -19.08
C MET A 457 -52.47 -12.45 -20.11
N SER A 458 -53.27 -11.46 -20.54
CA SER A 458 -54.53 -11.75 -21.24
C SER A 458 -54.46 -11.76 -22.78
N ARG A 459 -53.32 -11.51 -23.43
CA ARG A 459 -53.29 -11.27 -24.90
C ARG A 459 -52.22 -11.94 -25.75
N THR A 460 -51.55 -12.98 -25.28
CA THR A 460 -50.63 -13.77 -26.13
C THR A 460 -50.90 -15.26 -26.08
N ARG A 461 -52.10 -15.66 -26.54
CA ARG A 461 -52.32 -16.98 -27.15
C ARG A 461 -52.68 -16.75 -28.61
N THR A 462 -51.73 -16.95 -29.50
CA THR A 462 -51.89 -17.50 -30.87
C THR A 462 -50.63 -17.23 -31.68
N ARG A 463 -49.78 -18.24 -31.88
CA ARG A 463 -49.38 -18.70 -33.20
C ARG A 463 -48.47 -19.93 -33.11
N SER A 464 -48.78 -20.85 -34.02
CA SER A 464 -48.39 -22.24 -34.14
C SER A 464 -46.91 -22.47 -34.43
N ALA A 465 -46.38 -23.53 -33.84
CA ALA A 465 -45.11 -24.16 -34.18
C ALA A 465 -45.16 -24.83 -35.57
N ARG A 466 -44.06 -24.76 -36.32
CA ARG A 466 -43.69 -25.73 -37.36
C ARG A 466 -42.34 -26.36 -36.98
N PRO A 467 -42.17 -27.69 -37.11
CA PRO A 467 -40.90 -28.36 -36.81
C PRO A 467 -40.02 -28.48 -38.07
N CYS A 468 -38.71 -28.27 -37.93
CA CYS A 468 -37.75 -28.60 -38.99
C CYS A 468 -36.92 -29.82 -38.56
N ARG A 469 -36.85 -30.80 -39.47
CA ARG A 469 -36.19 -32.10 -39.33
C ARG A 469 -34.67 -31.96 -39.41
N SER A 470 -34.02 -32.91 -38.76
CA SER A 470 -32.59 -33.22 -38.79
C SER A 470 -32.06 -33.56 -40.19
N ARG A 471 -30.87 -33.05 -40.52
CA ARG A 471 -29.72 -33.84 -40.95
C ARG A 471 -28.43 -33.12 -40.57
#